data_AF-A0A7R9GVB5-F1
#
_entry.id   AF-A0A7R9GVB5-F1
#
_cell.length_a   1.000
_cell.length_b   1.000
_cell.length_c   1.000
_cell.angle_alpha   90.00
_cell.angle_beta   90.00
_cell.angle_gamma   90.00
#
_symmetry.space_group_name_H-M   'P 1'
#
loop_
_entity.id
_entity.type
_entity.pdbx_description
1 polymer ?
#
loop_
_entity_poly.entity_id
_entity_poly.type
_entity_poly.pdbx_seq_one_letter_code
_entity_poly.pdbx_strand_id
1 'polypeptide(L)'
;MSKRVSNVLPDFYGQRKKPKGNHSISSGNCLGKNEFFECLPTDTEAGLIYLKNRVFPLAKFEGLLPPILLVNQVYTIIRNKTAVDKELNLLQSKGVIRVFKLVGAETVLVVIFFKDLMEHVIKHCPEKPVINRFLKILPQVQDVIVEKRFLREELGLLEQEISDLVGCGLLTLRSAASYWLSFPNSGEFLRIYFKGRKSVLRTIKKSKFSEILQPELEDRNLDKSVKLGIKYHIHDFIGAELVKW
;
A
#
# COMPACT_ATOMS: atom_id res chain seq x y z
N MET A 1 -46.71 -24.44 13.67
CA MET A 1 -46.44 -25.76 13.03
C MET A 1 -45.89 -25.48 11.63
N SER A 2 -44.59 -25.31 11.50
CA SER A 2 -43.61 -26.33 11.05
C SER A 2 -43.77 -26.74 9.58
N LYS A 3 -42.82 -26.31 8.73
CA LYS A 3 -41.89 -27.21 8.03
C LYS A 3 -40.71 -26.41 7.47
N ARG A 4 -39.53 -26.63 8.06
CA ARG A 4 -38.20 -26.36 7.49
C ARG A 4 -37.94 -27.41 6.40
N VAL A 5 -37.30 -27.01 5.31
CA VAL A 5 -36.54 -27.93 4.46
C VAL A 5 -35.18 -27.28 4.17
N SER A 6 -34.17 -27.95 4.70
CA SER A 6 -32.73 -27.77 4.54
C SER A 6 -32.22 -28.51 3.30
N ASN A 7 -31.27 -27.91 2.57
CA ASN A 7 -30.35 -28.58 1.63
C ASN A 7 -29.02 -27.82 1.76
N VAL A 8 -28.06 -28.18 2.62
CA VAL A 8 -27.11 -29.31 2.58
C VAL A 8 -26.34 -29.38 1.26
N LEU A 9 -25.12 -28.82 1.30
CA LEU A 9 -24.02 -29.02 0.35
C LEU A 9 -23.47 -30.46 0.48
N PRO A 10 -22.99 -31.10 -0.61
CA PRO A 10 -22.32 -32.40 -0.52
C PRO A 10 -20.84 -32.28 -0.10
N ASP A 11 -20.47 -33.09 0.90
CA ASP A 11 -19.10 -33.40 1.32
C ASP A 11 -18.27 -33.99 0.17
N PHE A 12 -17.16 -33.34 -0.18
CA PHE A 12 -16.17 -33.83 -1.15
C PHE A 12 -14.76 -33.80 -0.55
N TYR A 13 -14.50 -34.62 0.48
CA TYR A 13 -13.14 -35.01 0.83
C TYR A 13 -13.07 -36.50 1.18
N GLY A 14 -12.58 -37.28 0.21
CA GLY A 14 -12.19 -38.67 0.38
C GLY A 14 -10.87 -38.78 1.15
N GLN A 15 -10.85 -39.71 2.11
CA GLN A 15 -9.70 -40.06 2.95
C GLN A 15 -8.54 -40.62 2.12
N ARG A 16 -7.31 -40.15 2.38
CA ARG A 16 -6.07 -40.79 1.91
C ARG A 16 -5.23 -41.31 3.08
N LYS A 17 -4.82 -42.58 2.95
CA LYS A 17 -4.07 -43.40 3.92
C LYS A 17 -2.61 -42.94 4.08
N LYS A 18 -2.09 -43.03 5.31
CA LYS A 18 -0.68 -42.83 5.69
C LYS A 18 0.19 -44.05 5.32
N PRO A 19 1.46 -43.87 4.95
CA PRO A 19 2.50 -44.88 5.16
C PRO A 19 3.34 -44.56 6.42
N LYS A 20 3.60 -45.59 7.22
CA LYS A 20 4.58 -45.61 8.32
C LYS A 20 5.95 -45.99 7.75
N GLY A 21 7.00 -45.34 8.22
CA GLY A 21 8.39 -45.75 8.00
C GLY A 21 9.29 -45.10 9.05
N ASN A 22 9.67 -45.86 10.06
CA ASN A 22 10.68 -45.49 11.05
C ASN A 22 12.07 -45.81 10.50
N HIS A 23 12.97 -44.83 10.48
CA HIS A 23 14.40 -45.09 10.62
C HIS A 23 15.05 -43.94 11.40
N SER A 24 15.53 -44.27 12.59
CA SER A 24 16.39 -43.44 13.43
C SER A 24 17.86 -43.69 13.06
N ILE A 25 18.59 -42.64 12.66
CA ILE A 25 20.06 -42.58 12.80
C ILE A 25 20.44 -41.17 13.29
N SER A 26 21.30 -41.21 14.30
CA SER A 26 21.83 -40.16 15.16
C SER A 26 22.68 -39.08 14.47
N SER A 27 22.57 -37.87 15.01
CA SER A 27 23.65 -36.93 15.33
C SER A 27 24.73 -36.67 14.28
N GLY A 28 24.53 -35.57 13.53
CA GLY A 28 25.58 -34.86 12.82
C GLY A 28 25.35 -33.36 12.96
N ASN A 29 26.12 -32.72 13.83
CA ASN A 29 26.17 -31.28 14.01
C ASN A 29 26.66 -30.62 12.71
N CYS A 30 25.85 -29.75 12.09
CA CYS A 30 26.30 -28.86 11.02
C CYS A 30 25.85 -27.44 11.36
N LEU A 31 26.69 -26.74 12.12
CA LEU A 31 26.68 -25.28 12.22
C LEU A 31 26.88 -24.65 10.84
N GLY A 32 26.21 -23.52 10.62
CA GLY A 32 26.74 -22.47 9.75
C GLY A 32 26.25 -22.44 8.31
N LYS A 33 24.94 -22.42 8.07
CA LYS A 33 24.38 -21.83 6.85
C LYS A 33 23.04 -21.18 7.19
N ASN A 34 23.00 -19.84 7.21
CA ASN A 34 21.88 -19.00 6.75
C ASN A 34 21.97 -17.50 7.13
N GLU A 35 23.12 -16.96 7.54
CA GLU A 35 23.28 -15.50 7.64
C GLU A 35 23.32 -14.79 6.26
N PHE A 36 23.40 -15.54 5.15
CA PHE A 36 23.36 -14.98 3.80
C PHE A 36 21.95 -14.79 3.21
N PHE A 37 20.92 -15.42 3.79
CA PHE A 37 19.54 -15.33 3.28
C PHE A 37 18.73 -14.17 3.88
N GLU A 38 19.24 -13.48 4.91
CA GLU A 38 18.57 -12.30 5.49
C GLU A 38 18.74 -11.02 4.65
N CYS A 39 19.57 -11.06 3.59
CA CYS A 39 19.90 -9.87 2.81
C CYS A 39 19.19 -9.78 1.44
N LEU A 40 18.33 -10.75 1.10
CA LEU A 40 17.54 -10.69 -0.12
C LEU A 40 16.16 -10.09 0.18
N PRO A 41 15.73 -9.05 -0.57
CA PRO A 41 14.40 -8.48 -0.42
C PRO A 41 13.36 -9.56 -0.72
N THR A 42 12.23 -9.53 -0.01
CA THR A 42 11.12 -10.42 -0.36
C THR A 42 10.57 -10.08 -1.74
N ASP A 43 9.84 -10.99 -2.38
CA ASP A 43 9.25 -10.74 -3.70
C ASP A 43 8.39 -9.47 -3.68
N THR A 44 7.64 -9.24 -2.59
CA THR A 44 6.84 -8.02 -2.39
C THR A 44 7.70 -6.78 -2.27
N GLU A 45 8.78 -6.83 -1.50
CA GLU A 45 9.71 -5.70 -1.37
C GLU A 45 10.39 -5.37 -2.70
N ALA A 46 10.84 -6.39 -3.44
CA ALA A 46 11.39 -6.23 -4.79
C ALA A 46 10.36 -5.63 -5.76
N GLY A 47 9.10 -6.08 -5.68
CA GLY A 47 7.99 -5.51 -6.45
C GLY A 47 7.73 -4.04 -6.13
N LEU A 48 7.76 -3.65 -4.86
CA LEU A 48 7.64 -2.25 -4.43
C LEU A 48 8.80 -1.40 -4.95
N ILE A 49 10.04 -1.90 -4.87
CA ILE A 49 11.24 -1.22 -5.40
C ILE A 49 11.12 -1.03 -6.91
N TYR A 50 10.64 -2.04 -7.64
CA TYR A 50 10.39 -1.95 -9.08
C TYR A 50 9.35 -0.87 -9.40
N LEU A 51 8.20 -0.88 -8.72
CA LEU A 51 7.14 0.12 -8.93
C LEU A 51 7.64 1.54 -8.63
N LYS A 52 8.40 1.71 -7.55
CA LYS A 52 9.03 2.98 -7.17
C LYS A 52 9.94 3.50 -8.27
N ASN A 53 10.85 2.67 -8.78
CA ASN A 53 11.93 3.12 -9.67
C ASN A 53 11.53 3.19 -11.14
N ARG A 54 10.56 2.38 -11.59
CA ARG A 54 10.20 2.25 -13.01
C ARG A 54 8.81 2.78 -13.34
N VAL A 55 7.89 2.80 -12.38
CA VAL A 55 6.48 3.13 -12.64
C VAL A 55 6.10 4.51 -12.11
N PHE A 56 6.56 4.89 -10.92
CA PHE A 56 6.28 6.21 -10.35
C PHE A 56 7.18 7.30 -10.98
N PRO A 57 6.62 8.34 -11.63
CA PRO A 57 7.43 9.35 -12.31
C PRO A 57 7.88 10.46 -11.36
N LEU A 58 8.79 10.14 -10.43
CA LEU A 58 9.26 11.06 -9.38
C LEU A 58 9.76 12.40 -9.94
N ALA A 59 10.49 12.37 -11.07
CA ALA A 59 11.03 13.56 -11.72
C ALA A 59 9.96 14.56 -12.17
N LYS A 60 8.73 14.11 -12.48
CA LYS A 60 7.63 14.98 -12.92
C LYS A 60 7.01 15.80 -11.78
N PHE A 61 7.33 15.48 -10.52
CA PHE A 61 6.74 16.13 -9.36
C PHE A 61 7.69 17.08 -8.63
N GLU A 62 8.96 17.20 -9.04
CA GLU A 62 9.94 18.13 -8.46
C GLU A 62 10.04 18.03 -6.91
N GLY A 63 9.74 16.83 -6.40
CA GLY A 63 9.65 16.53 -4.99
C GLY A 63 8.52 17.26 -4.25
N LEU A 64 7.39 17.53 -4.91
CA LEU A 64 6.09 17.88 -4.29
C LEU A 64 5.40 16.67 -3.68
N LEU A 65 5.72 15.47 -4.17
CA LEU A 65 5.15 14.21 -3.73
C LEU A 65 6.28 13.19 -3.50
N PRO A 66 6.18 12.34 -2.46
CA PRO A 66 7.06 11.19 -2.33
C PRO A 66 6.70 10.13 -3.38
N PRO A 67 7.53 9.09 -3.57
CA PRO A 67 7.15 7.91 -4.33
C PRO A 67 5.97 7.20 -3.66
N ILE A 68 4.80 7.36 -4.26
CA ILE A 68 3.53 6.82 -3.76
C ILE A 68 3.15 5.61 -4.60
N LEU A 69 2.96 4.47 -3.95
CA LEU A 69 2.61 3.20 -4.59
C LEU A 69 1.21 2.79 -4.16
N LEU A 70 0.47 2.07 -5.02
CA LEU A 70 -0.83 1.52 -4.66
C LEU A 70 -0.69 0.04 -4.36
N VAL A 71 -1.40 -0.45 -3.33
CA VAL A 71 -1.44 -1.89 -3.03
C VAL A 71 -1.93 -2.69 -4.25
N ASN A 72 -2.92 -2.15 -4.97
CA ASN A 72 -3.41 -2.75 -6.22
C ASN A 72 -2.29 -2.98 -7.25
N GLN A 73 -1.35 -2.05 -7.38
CA GLN A 73 -0.24 -2.21 -8.32
C GLN A 73 0.65 -3.39 -7.95
N VAL A 74 0.83 -3.68 -6.65
CA VAL A 74 1.63 -4.82 -6.20
C VAL A 74 0.96 -6.14 -6.59
N TYR A 75 -0.38 -6.22 -6.52
CA TYR A 75 -1.13 -7.40 -6.95
C TYR A 75 -0.99 -7.72 -8.45
N THR A 76 -0.53 -6.76 -9.27
CA THR A 76 -0.24 -7.04 -10.69
C THR A 76 1.08 -7.73 -10.91
N ILE A 77 2.06 -7.49 -10.04
CA ILE A 77 3.40 -8.08 -10.14
C ILE A 77 3.38 -9.48 -9.54
N ILE A 78 2.69 -9.63 -8.40
CA ILE A 78 2.69 -10.86 -7.61
C ILE A 78 1.28 -11.45 -7.61
N ARG A 79 1.14 -12.66 -8.17
CA ARG A 79 -0.15 -13.33 -8.35
C ARG A 79 -0.83 -13.68 -7.02
N ASN A 80 -0.06 -13.99 -6.00
CA ASN A 80 -0.61 -14.43 -4.71
C ASN A 80 -0.91 -13.23 -3.81
N LYS A 81 -2.14 -12.70 -3.89
CA LYS A 81 -2.58 -11.54 -3.08
C LYS A 81 -2.43 -11.78 -1.58
N THR A 82 -2.75 -12.99 -1.10
CA THR A 82 -2.62 -13.32 0.32
C THR A 82 -1.17 -13.33 0.81
N ALA A 83 -0.22 -13.72 -0.05
CA ALA A 83 1.21 -13.61 0.28
C ALA A 83 1.64 -12.14 0.33
N VAL A 84 1.21 -11.33 -0.64
CA VAL A 84 1.46 -9.88 -0.67
C VAL A 84 0.96 -9.23 0.62
N ASP A 85 -0.27 -9.50 1.05
CA ASP A 85 -0.83 -8.92 2.28
C ASP A 85 0.00 -9.30 3.52
N LYS A 86 0.40 -10.58 3.62
CA LYS A 86 1.24 -11.05 4.73
C LYS A 86 2.61 -10.37 4.74
N GLU A 87 3.24 -10.23 3.58
CA GLU A 87 4.54 -9.58 3.44
C GLU A 87 4.46 -8.07 3.66
N LEU A 88 3.41 -7.39 3.18
CA LEU A 88 3.18 -5.97 3.46
C LEU A 88 3.01 -5.72 4.97
N ASN A 89 2.26 -6.57 5.66
CA ASN A 89 2.11 -6.48 7.12
C ASN A 89 3.46 -6.71 7.84
N LEU A 90 4.29 -7.65 7.36
CA LEU A 90 5.63 -7.88 7.90
C LEU A 90 6.56 -6.69 7.66
N LEU A 91 6.54 -6.08 6.46
CA LEU A 91 7.34 -4.90 6.15
C LEU A 91 6.87 -3.68 6.94
N GLN A 92 5.57 -3.58 7.21
CA GLN A 92 4.99 -2.52 8.03
C GLN A 92 5.39 -2.68 9.52
N SER A 93 5.37 -3.91 10.05
CA SER A 93 5.79 -4.19 11.44
C SER A 93 7.30 -4.01 11.65
N LYS A 94 8.11 -4.28 10.61
CA LYS A 94 9.54 -3.92 10.57
C LYS A 94 9.80 -2.42 10.43
N GLY A 95 8.78 -1.61 10.15
CA GLY A 95 8.91 -0.16 9.96
C GLY A 95 9.56 0.27 8.63
N VAL A 96 9.68 -0.64 7.66
CA VAL A 96 10.29 -0.36 6.34
C VAL A 96 9.34 0.44 5.45
N ILE A 97 8.05 0.12 5.52
CA ILE A 97 6.99 0.78 4.76
C ILE A 97 5.89 1.31 5.66
N ARG A 98 5.09 2.22 5.11
CA ARG A 98 3.85 2.72 5.72
C ARG A 98 2.70 2.63 4.75
N VAL A 99 1.58 2.11 5.24
CA VAL A 99 0.33 1.99 4.50
C VAL A 99 -0.63 3.06 4.97
N PHE A 100 -1.18 3.82 4.02
CA PHE A 100 -2.11 4.91 4.27
C PHE A 100 -3.45 4.64 3.58
N LYS A 101 -4.54 5.06 4.24
CA LYS A 101 -5.87 5.18 3.63
C LYS A 101 -6.09 6.63 3.25
N LEU A 102 -6.32 6.91 1.97
CA LEU A 102 -6.55 8.27 1.52
C LEU A 102 -7.99 8.70 1.81
N VAL A 103 -8.11 9.87 2.44
CA VAL A 103 -9.43 10.46 2.76
C VAL A 103 -10.15 10.82 1.47
N GLY A 104 -11.40 10.35 1.32
CA GLY A 104 -12.19 10.50 0.09
C GLY A 104 -12.07 9.32 -0.89
N ALA A 105 -11.24 8.34 -0.59
CA ALA A 105 -11.09 7.12 -1.39
C ALA A 105 -10.79 5.92 -0.47
N GLU A 106 -11.79 5.51 0.32
CA GLU A 106 -11.61 4.49 1.37
C GLU A 106 -11.12 3.12 0.87
N THR A 107 -11.32 2.83 -0.42
CA THR A 107 -10.85 1.62 -1.09
C THR A 107 -9.42 1.70 -1.60
N VAL A 108 -8.81 2.90 -1.61
CA VAL A 108 -7.48 3.13 -2.15
C VAL A 108 -6.46 3.08 -1.01
N LEU A 109 -5.75 1.97 -0.95
CA LEU A 109 -4.60 1.79 -0.06
C LEU A 109 -3.31 2.19 -0.78
N VAL A 110 -2.55 3.01 -0.09
CA VAL A 110 -1.28 3.56 -0.56
C VAL A 110 -0.14 3.05 0.29
N VAL A 111 0.98 2.71 -0.33
CA VAL A 111 2.23 2.32 0.32
C VAL A 111 3.32 3.35 0.00
N ILE A 112 4.05 3.78 1.02
CA ILE A 112 5.22 4.66 0.90
C ILE A 112 6.35 4.04 1.72
N PHE A 113 7.58 4.05 1.22
CA PHE A 113 8.73 3.65 2.02
C PHE A 113 8.96 4.65 3.14
N PHE A 114 9.25 4.15 4.34
CA PHE A 114 9.41 5.01 5.52
C PHE A 114 10.54 6.03 5.33
N LYS A 115 11.65 5.64 4.68
CA LYS A 115 12.74 6.55 4.34
C LYS A 115 12.28 7.74 3.49
N ASP A 116 11.55 7.47 2.40
CA ASP A 116 11.08 8.53 1.50
C ASP A 116 10.03 9.42 2.19
N LEU A 117 9.20 8.83 3.06
CA LEU A 117 8.23 9.57 3.85
C LEU A 117 8.94 10.55 4.80
N MET A 118 9.98 10.10 5.51
CA MET A 118 10.77 10.95 6.41
C MET A 118 11.37 12.14 5.67
N GLU A 119 12.05 11.88 4.54
CA GLU A 119 12.64 12.92 3.70
C GLU A 119 11.59 13.91 3.20
N HIS A 120 10.41 13.41 2.79
CA HIS A 120 9.31 14.24 2.32
C HIS A 120 8.71 15.12 3.41
N VAL A 121 8.54 14.60 4.63
CA VAL A 121 8.03 15.35 5.78
C VAL A 121 9.01 16.45 6.18
N ILE A 122 10.30 16.14 6.27
CA ILE A 122 11.34 17.13 6.60
C ILE A 122 11.34 18.27 5.57
N LYS A 123 11.10 17.97 4.29
CA LYS A 123 11.08 18.98 3.22
C LYS A 123 9.85 19.88 3.24
N HIS A 124 8.67 19.37 3.61
CA HIS A 124 7.40 20.09 3.45
C HIS A 124 6.78 20.60 4.75
N CYS A 125 7.17 20.04 5.89
CA CYS A 125 6.66 20.44 7.17
C CYS A 125 7.58 21.49 7.82
N PRO A 126 7.01 22.47 8.54
CA PRO A 126 7.81 23.41 9.33
C PRO A 126 8.59 22.66 10.41
N GLU A 127 9.79 23.14 10.72
CA GLU A 127 10.59 22.57 11.80
C GLU A 127 9.93 22.83 13.16
N LYS A 128 9.15 21.84 13.62
CA LYS A 128 8.50 21.83 14.94
C LYS A 128 8.93 20.60 15.73
N PRO A 129 9.18 20.73 17.04
CA PRO A 129 9.63 19.61 17.87
C PRO A 129 8.59 18.47 17.91
N VAL A 130 7.31 18.80 17.79
CA VAL A 130 6.18 17.87 17.69
C VAL A 130 6.32 16.93 16.50
N ILE A 131 6.68 17.48 15.35
CA ILE A 131 6.78 16.72 14.09
C ILE A 131 7.93 15.72 14.20
N ASN A 132 9.07 16.16 14.71
CA ASN A 132 10.22 15.28 14.95
C ASN A 132 9.91 14.18 15.98
N ARG A 133 9.15 14.50 17.03
CA ARG A 133 8.70 13.51 18.02
C ARG A 133 7.74 12.51 17.37
N PHE A 134 6.77 12.99 16.59
CA PHE A 134 5.80 12.17 15.89
C PHE A 134 6.49 11.21 14.89
N LEU A 135 7.46 11.69 14.12
CA LEU A 135 8.24 10.88 13.19
C LEU A 135 9.01 9.75 13.86
N LYS A 136 9.51 9.95 15.08
CA LYS A 136 10.19 8.89 15.86
C LYS A 136 9.23 7.81 16.34
N ILE A 137 7.97 8.16 16.56
CA ILE A 137 6.93 7.25 17.07
C ILE A 137 6.14 6.62 15.93
N LEU A 138 6.16 7.22 14.74
CA LEU A 138 5.50 6.72 13.54
C LEU A 138 5.84 5.26 13.20
N PRO A 139 7.08 4.75 13.38
CA PRO A 139 7.42 3.31 13.26
C PRO A 139 6.67 2.38 14.22
N GLN A 140 6.28 2.88 15.40
CA GLN A 140 5.60 2.11 16.44
C GLN A 140 4.10 2.05 16.20
N VAL A 141 3.52 3.09 15.58
CA VAL A 141 2.11 3.11 15.20
C VAL A 141 1.91 2.31 13.91
N GLN A 142 1.28 1.15 14.01
CA GLN A 142 0.94 0.30 12.87
C GLN A 142 -0.44 0.62 12.30
N ASP A 143 -1.35 1.11 13.14
CA ASP A 143 -2.72 1.40 12.74
C ASP A 143 -2.82 2.66 11.87
N VAL A 144 -3.64 2.56 10.83
CA VAL A 144 -3.94 3.70 9.93
C VAL A 144 -4.83 4.75 10.64
N ILE A 145 -5.54 4.33 11.69
CA ILE A 145 -6.43 5.18 12.49
C ILE A 145 -5.77 5.40 13.84
N VAL A 146 -5.78 6.64 14.30
CA VAL A 146 -5.31 6.98 15.64
C VAL A 146 -6.41 7.71 16.40
N GLU A 147 -6.70 7.21 17.60
CA GLU A 147 -7.66 7.86 18.49
C GLU A 147 -7.08 9.11 19.13
N LYS A 148 -7.92 10.13 19.33
CA LYS A 148 -7.52 11.37 20.01
C LYS A 148 -7.03 11.10 21.44
N ARG A 149 -7.55 10.08 22.11
CA ARG A 149 -7.10 9.64 23.45
C ARG A 149 -5.68 9.11 23.41
N PHE A 150 -5.37 8.19 22.48
CA PHE A 150 -4.02 7.68 22.27
C PHE A 150 -3.01 8.81 21.99
N LEU A 151 -3.35 9.78 21.14
CA LEU A 151 -2.49 10.94 20.87
C LEU A 151 -2.19 11.78 22.14
N ARG A 152 -3.11 11.83 23.10
CA ARG A 152 -2.96 12.64 24.31
C ARG A 152 -2.32 11.87 25.46
N GLU A 153 -2.78 10.65 25.69
CA GLU A 153 -2.41 9.84 26.86
C GLU A 153 -1.06 9.14 26.62
N GLU A 154 -0.90 8.48 25.47
CA GLU A 154 0.32 7.73 25.15
C GLU A 154 1.42 8.62 24.57
N LEU A 155 1.05 9.58 23.71
CA LEU A 155 2.02 10.47 23.05
C LEU A 155 2.21 11.81 23.77
N GLY A 156 1.38 12.13 24.76
CA GLY A 156 1.47 13.37 25.53
C GLY A 156 1.23 14.64 24.70
N LEU A 157 0.51 14.56 23.58
CA LEU A 157 0.36 15.70 22.66
C LEU A 157 -0.74 16.66 23.11
N LEU A 158 -0.44 17.96 23.08
CA LEU A 158 -1.40 19.04 23.32
C LEU A 158 -2.31 19.25 22.10
N GLU A 159 -3.45 19.92 22.28
CA GLU A 159 -4.38 20.20 21.16
C GLU A 159 -3.76 21.07 20.05
N GLN A 160 -2.90 22.00 20.43
CA GLN A 160 -2.17 22.85 19.49
C GLN A 160 -1.21 22.01 18.64
N GLU A 161 -0.53 21.04 19.27
CA GLU A 161 0.40 20.14 18.60
C GLU A 161 -0.33 19.16 17.66
N ILE A 162 -1.52 18.67 18.05
CA ILE A 162 -2.39 17.88 17.18
C ILE A 162 -2.84 18.73 15.98
N SER A 163 -3.20 19.99 16.22
CA SER A 163 -3.58 20.93 15.16
C SER A 163 -2.43 21.21 14.20
N ASP A 164 -1.19 21.28 14.71
CA ASP A 164 0.02 21.39 13.89
C ASP A 164 0.23 20.17 13.00
N LEU A 165 0.06 18.95 13.54
CA LEU A 165 0.15 17.72 12.76
C LEU A 165 -0.93 17.64 11.66
N VAL A 166 -2.14 18.11 11.95
CA VAL A 166 -3.22 18.23 10.95
C VAL A 166 -2.87 19.29 9.89
N GLY A 167 -2.40 20.47 10.31
CA GLY A 167 -2.02 21.56 9.42
C GLY A 167 -0.87 21.19 8.47
N CYS A 168 0.03 20.31 8.92
CA CYS A 168 1.13 19.77 8.12
C CYS A 168 0.73 18.58 7.23
N GLY A 169 -0.49 18.05 7.37
CA GLY A 169 -1.00 16.92 6.58
C GLY A 169 -0.55 15.53 7.06
N LEU A 170 0.07 15.44 8.25
CA LEU A 170 0.44 14.16 8.88
C LEU A 170 -0.75 13.45 9.52
N LEU A 171 -1.75 14.22 9.92
CA LEU A 171 -3.04 13.73 10.39
C LEU A 171 -4.16 14.32 9.54
N THR A 172 -5.22 13.55 9.32
CA THR A 172 -6.44 14.05 8.70
C THR A 172 -7.64 13.72 9.58
N LEU A 173 -8.54 14.67 9.76
CA LEU A 173 -9.71 14.49 10.62
C LEU A 173 -10.61 13.38 10.06
N ARG A 174 -10.95 12.39 10.90
CA ARG A 174 -11.94 11.34 10.59
C ARG A 174 -13.25 11.60 11.31
N SER A 175 -13.16 11.84 12.63
CA SER A 175 -14.30 12.14 13.49
C SER A 175 -13.84 13.02 14.66
N ALA A 176 -14.77 13.48 15.50
CA ALA A 176 -14.44 14.28 16.69
C ALA A 176 -13.44 13.60 17.66
N ALA A 177 -13.31 12.27 17.59
CA ALA A 177 -12.46 11.48 18.47
C ALA A 177 -11.36 10.69 17.76
N SER A 178 -11.24 10.77 16.42
CA SER A 178 -10.26 9.97 15.68
C SER A 178 -9.71 10.68 14.45
N TYR A 179 -8.48 10.31 14.09
CA TYR A 179 -7.74 10.84 12.96
C TYR A 179 -7.25 9.70 12.08
N TRP A 180 -7.14 9.95 10.78
CA TRP A 180 -6.36 9.12 9.87
C TRP A 180 -4.90 9.56 9.88
N LEU A 181 -3.97 8.61 9.89
CA LEU A 181 -2.60 8.89 9.51
C LEU A 181 -2.55 9.26 8.02
N SER A 182 -1.79 10.30 7.71
CA SER A 182 -1.61 10.81 6.35
C SER A 182 -0.16 11.28 6.16
N PHE A 183 0.14 11.75 4.95
CA PHE A 183 1.39 12.38 4.59
C PHE A 183 1.13 13.75 3.94
N PRO A 184 2.10 14.68 3.98
CA PRO A 184 1.96 16.00 3.36
C PRO A 184 1.64 15.90 1.87
N ASN A 185 0.73 16.77 1.38
CA ASN A 185 0.26 16.81 -0.01
C ASN A 185 -0.54 15.56 -0.48
N SER A 186 -1.06 14.74 0.43
CA SER A 186 -1.88 13.57 0.08
C SER A 186 -3.13 13.90 -0.75
N GLY A 187 -3.77 15.05 -0.48
CA GLY A 187 -4.92 15.53 -1.26
C GLY A 187 -4.57 15.90 -2.71
N GLU A 188 -3.39 16.49 -2.93
CA GLU A 188 -2.90 16.82 -4.27
C GLU A 188 -2.60 15.54 -5.06
N PHE A 189 -1.98 14.55 -4.42
CA PHE A 189 -1.82 13.22 -5.01
C PHE A 189 -3.17 12.63 -5.42
N LEU A 190 -4.16 12.65 -4.51
CA LEU A 190 -5.48 12.05 -4.76
C LEU A 190 -6.18 12.71 -5.96
N ARG A 191 -6.10 14.03 -6.06
CA ARG A 191 -6.63 14.81 -7.20
C ARG A 191 -5.97 14.40 -8.52
N ILE A 192 -4.64 14.29 -8.55
CA ILE A 192 -3.89 13.88 -9.74
C ILE A 192 -4.23 12.44 -10.11
N TYR A 193 -4.26 11.54 -9.14
CA TYR A 193 -4.58 10.13 -9.31
C TYR A 193 -5.97 9.94 -9.92
N PHE A 194 -7.02 10.54 -9.36
CA PHE A 194 -8.37 10.39 -9.90
C PHE A 194 -8.54 11.02 -11.29
N LYS A 195 -7.91 12.18 -11.54
CA LYS A 195 -7.94 12.81 -12.85
C LYS A 195 -7.30 11.91 -13.92
N GLY A 196 -6.14 11.34 -13.63
CA GLY A 196 -5.45 10.39 -14.51
C GLY A 196 -6.27 9.12 -14.71
N ARG A 197 -6.74 8.50 -13.62
CA ARG A 197 -7.56 7.28 -13.62
C ARG A 197 -8.80 7.44 -14.51
N LYS A 198 -9.55 8.53 -14.34
CA LYS A 198 -10.74 8.84 -15.15
C LYS A 198 -10.38 9.06 -16.62
N SER A 199 -9.27 9.74 -16.90
CA SER A 199 -8.81 9.99 -18.28
C SER A 199 -8.49 8.70 -19.01
N VAL A 200 -7.70 7.80 -18.41
CA VAL A 200 -7.30 6.55 -19.06
C VAL A 200 -8.51 5.62 -19.26
N LEU A 201 -9.38 5.47 -18.24
CA LEU A 201 -10.62 4.69 -18.39
C LEU A 201 -11.53 5.25 -19.48
N ARG A 202 -11.63 6.58 -19.61
CA ARG A 202 -12.41 7.20 -20.68
C ARG A 202 -11.84 6.89 -22.06
N THR A 203 -10.52 6.84 -22.19
CA THR A 203 -9.84 6.46 -23.44
C THR A 203 -10.16 5.01 -23.80
N ILE A 204 -10.05 4.08 -22.86
CA ILE A 204 -10.40 2.66 -23.06
C ILE A 204 -11.86 2.51 -23.46
N LYS A 205 -12.80 3.13 -22.74
CA LYS A 205 -14.24 3.04 -23.05
C LYS A 205 -14.64 3.64 -24.41
N LYS A 206 -13.82 4.52 -24.98
CA LYS A 206 -14.06 5.14 -26.28
C LYS A 206 -13.39 4.41 -27.44
N SER A 207 -12.53 3.43 -27.17
CA SER A 207 -11.93 2.64 -28.24
C SER A 207 -12.96 1.69 -28.84
N LYS A 208 -12.63 1.13 -30.01
CA LYS A 208 -13.48 0.15 -30.67
C LYS A 208 -13.68 -1.04 -29.72
N PHE A 209 -14.94 -1.43 -29.50
CA PHE A 209 -15.32 -2.50 -28.58
C PHE A 209 -14.97 -2.28 -27.09
N SER A 210 -14.57 -1.06 -26.68
CA SER A 210 -14.04 -0.79 -25.33
C SER A 210 -12.79 -1.59 -24.97
N GLU A 211 -12.03 -1.99 -25.99
CA GLU A 211 -10.80 -2.76 -25.88
C GLU A 211 -9.66 -1.99 -26.56
N ILE A 212 -8.46 -2.06 -25.99
CA ILE A 212 -7.27 -1.42 -26.56
C ILE A 212 -6.05 -2.26 -26.23
N LEU A 213 -5.13 -2.39 -27.19
CA LEU A 213 -3.87 -3.06 -26.94
C LEU A 213 -3.02 -2.23 -25.97
N GLN A 214 -2.37 -2.89 -25.01
CA GLN A 214 -1.49 -2.22 -24.06
C GLN A 214 -0.42 -1.32 -24.73
N PRO A 215 0.36 -1.77 -25.72
CA PRO A 215 1.35 -0.91 -26.38
C PRO A 215 0.70 0.30 -27.06
N GLU A 216 -0.47 0.11 -27.69
CA GLU A 216 -1.21 1.22 -28.30
C GLU A 216 -1.67 2.23 -27.24
N LEU A 217 -2.11 1.76 -26.06
CA LEU A 217 -2.50 2.64 -24.96
C LEU A 217 -1.30 3.39 -24.39
N GLU A 218 -0.14 2.75 -24.27
CA GLU A 218 1.10 3.36 -23.78
C GLU A 218 1.64 4.43 -24.73
N ASP A 219 1.47 4.26 -26.05
CA ASP A 219 1.89 5.23 -27.07
C ASP A 219 0.97 6.46 -27.16
N ARG A 220 -0.22 6.43 -26.56
CA ARG A 220 -1.12 7.59 -26.57
C ARG A 220 -0.58 8.71 -25.69
N ASN A 221 -0.44 9.91 -26.28
CA ASN A 221 -0.05 11.09 -25.52
C ASN A 221 -1.22 11.61 -24.66
N LEU A 222 -1.22 11.26 -23.37
CA LEU A 222 -2.17 11.74 -22.36
C LEU A 222 -1.49 12.59 -21.26
N ASP A 223 -0.30 13.12 -21.54
CA ASP A 223 0.61 13.66 -20.51
C ASP A 223 0.00 14.80 -19.68
N LYS A 224 -0.90 15.60 -20.26
CA LYS A 224 -1.54 16.72 -19.55
C LYS A 224 -2.55 16.28 -18.48
N SER A 225 -3.24 15.15 -18.69
CA SER A 225 -4.23 14.63 -17.74
C SER A 225 -3.71 13.49 -16.87
N VAL A 226 -2.65 12.81 -17.32
CA VAL A 226 -2.10 11.59 -16.71
C VAL A 226 -0.66 11.85 -16.22
N LYS A 227 -0.53 12.74 -15.22
CA LYS A 227 0.80 13.13 -14.68
C LYS A 227 1.57 11.95 -14.08
N LEU A 228 0.87 10.97 -13.48
CA LEU A 228 1.47 9.74 -12.93
C LEU A 228 1.91 8.75 -14.02
N GLY A 229 1.64 9.02 -15.30
CA GLY A 229 1.98 8.15 -16.41
C GLY A 229 0.98 7.01 -16.63
N ILE A 230 0.89 6.54 -17.86
CA ILE A 230 -0.10 5.52 -18.26
C ILE A 230 0.20 4.18 -17.58
N LYS A 231 1.47 3.78 -17.52
CA LYS A 231 1.93 2.54 -16.85
C LYS A 231 1.48 2.46 -15.40
N TYR A 232 1.54 3.58 -14.67
CA TYR A 232 1.07 3.65 -13.28
C TYR A 232 -0.40 3.28 -13.16
N HIS A 233 -1.24 3.79 -14.06
CA HIS A 233 -2.66 3.47 -14.05
C HIS A 233 -2.97 2.08 -14.60
N ILE A 234 -2.22 1.56 -15.57
CA ILE A 234 -2.38 0.17 -16.05
C ILE A 234 -2.20 -0.81 -14.89
N HIS A 235 -1.12 -0.68 -14.12
CA HIS A 235 -0.90 -1.51 -12.93
C HIS A 235 -2.02 -1.34 -11.89
N ASP A 236 -2.58 -0.14 -11.70
CA ASP A 236 -3.74 0.03 -10.81
C ASP A 236 -4.98 -0.70 -11.35
N PHE A 237 -5.27 -0.57 -12.65
CA PHE A 237 -6.48 -1.16 -13.23
C PHE A 237 -6.50 -2.67 -13.25
N ILE A 238 -5.37 -3.28 -13.63
CA ILE A 238 -5.20 -4.73 -13.64
C ILE A 238 -5.34 -5.26 -12.20
N GLY A 239 -4.67 -4.62 -11.25
CA GLY A 239 -4.64 -5.07 -9.86
C GLY A 239 -5.94 -4.87 -9.10
N ALA A 240 -6.69 -3.82 -9.48
CA ALA A 240 -8.03 -3.54 -9.00
C ALA A 240 -9.12 -4.30 -9.77
N GLU A 241 -8.76 -5.17 -10.72
CA GLU A 241 -9.68 -5.97 -11.53
C GLU A 241 -10.72 -5.14 -12.29
N LEU A 242 -10.38 -3.89 -12.64
CA LEU A 242 -11.27 -2.99 -13.38
C LEU A 242 -11.34 -3.29 -14.87
N VAL A 243 -10.37 -4.05 -15.37
CA VAL A 243 -10.28 -4.51 -16.75
C VAL A 243 -9.87 -5.98 -16.74
N LYS A 244 -10.45 -6.73 -17.67
CA LYS A 244 -10.01 -8.09 -17.97
C LYS A 244 -8.81 -7.97 -18.91
N TRP A 245 -7.75 -8.73 -18.62
CA TRP A 245 -6.48 -8.72 -19.33
C TRP A 245 -6.04 -10.14 -19.59
#